data_AF-A0A4P7AH83-F1
#
_entry.id   AF-A0A4P7AH83-F1
#
_cell.length_a   1.000
_cell.length_b   1.000
_cell.length_c   1.000
_cell.angle_alpha   90.00
_cell.angle_beta   90.00
_cell.angle_gamma   90.00
#
_symmetry.space_group_name_H-M   'P 1'
#
loop_
_entity.id
_entity.type
_entity.pdbx_description
1 polymer ?
#
loop_
_entity_poly.entity_id
_entity_poly.type
_entity_poly.pdbx_seq_one_letter_code
_entity_poly.pdbx_strand_id
1 'polypeptide(L)'
;MFDTLYEIINEYLEFALPSDSTYIFKKQIETNEEYKYILLIDENLSMTKLFKKNTFLNNLITALNLEFSKYEKKVSIDLEVYDEFL
;
A
#
# COMPACT_ATOMS: atom_id res chain seq x y z
N MET A 1 2.86 16.24 4.28
CA MET A 1 3.65 15.00 4.44
C MET A 1 2.82 13.78 4.07
N PHE A 2 1.57 13.70 4.53
CA PHE A 2 0.61 12.66 4.10
C PHE A 2 0.44 12.61 2.57
N ASP A 3 0.36 13.77 1.90
CA ASP A 3 0.27 13.83 0.43
C ASP A 3 1.53 13.34 -0.28
N THR A 4 2.72 13.75 0.19
CA THR A 4 3.99 13.34 -0.40
C THR A 4 4.24 11.85 -0.23
N LEU A 5 3.94 11.28 0.95
CA LEU A 5 4.03 9.85 1.18
C LEU A 5 3.07 9.07 0.29
N TYR A 6 1.85 9.58 0.10
CA TYR A 6 0.90 8.99 -0.84
C TYR A 6 1.46 8.94 -2.26
N GLU A 7 2.01 10.05 -2.77
CA GLU A 7 2.60 10.12 -4.12
C GLU A 7 3.75 9.13 -4.27
N ILE A 8 4.69 9.10 -3.31
CA ILE A 8 5.82 8.15 -3.32
C ILE A 8 5.31 6.71 -3.33
N ILE A 9 4.37 6.37 -2.45
CA ILE A 9 3.82 5.01 -2.40
C ILE A 9 3.10 4.69 -3.70
N ASN A 10 2.33 5.62 -4.25
CA ASN A 10 1.60 5.42 -5.50
C ASN A 10 2.56 5.17 -6.68
N GLU A 11 3.63 5.95 -6.82
CA GLU A 11 4.66 5.72 -7.83
C GLU A 11 5.35 4.35 -7.67
N TYR A 12 5.62 3.94 -6.43
CA TYR A 12 6.16 2.60 -6.15
C TYR A 12 5.19 1.50 -6.54
N LEU A 13 3.88 1.67 -6.31
CA LEU A 13 2.86 0.72 -6.74
C LEU A 13 2.77 0.65 -8.26
N GLU A 14 2.77 1.79 -8.96
CA GLU A 14 2.76 1.85 -10.43
C GLU A 14 3.99 1.15 -11.04
N PHE A 15 5.16 1.26 -10.39
CA PHE A 15 6.37 0.58 -10.84
C PHE A 15 6.39 -0.93 -10.50
N ALA A 16 5.90 -1.31 -9.33
CA ALA A 16 6.03 -2.67 -8.82
C ALA A 16 4.92 -3.62 -9.30
N LEU A 17 3.73 -3.09 -9.58
CA LEU A 17 2.58 -3.87 -10.00
C LEU A 17 2.61 -4.11 -11.52
N PRO A 18 2.13 -5.28 -12.00
CA PRO A 18 1.94 -5.52 -13.42
C PRO A 18 1.06 -4.45 -14.08
N SER A 19 1.37 -4.05 -15.32
CA SER A 19 0.65 -2.97 -16.03
C SER A 19 -0.83 -3.26 -16.31
N ASP A 20 -1.22 -4.54 -16.26
CA ASP A 20 -2.59 -5.04 -16.44
C ASP A 20 -3.35 -5.19 -15.12
N SER A 21 -2.75 -4.80 -13.99
CA SER A 21 -3.37 -4.89 -12.66
C SER A 21 -4.42 -3.81 -12.45
N THR A 22 -5.60 -4.18 -11.93
CA THR A 22 -6.60 -3.20 -11.50
C THR A 22 -6.51 -3.01 -9.99
N TYR A 23 -6.12 -1.82 -9.55
CA TYR A 23 -6.03 -1.48 -8.14
C TYR A 23 -6.50 -0.05 -7.85
N ILE A 24 -6.88 0.19 -6.60
CA ILE A 24 -7.20 1.51 -6.08
C ILE A 24 -6.37 1.75 -4.83
N PHE A 25 -5.50 2.75 -4.87
CA PHE A 25 -4.77 3.22 -3.69
C PHE A 25 -5.38 4.54 -3.20
N LYS A 26 -5.73 4.63 -1.91
CA LYS A 26 -6.39 5.81 -1.33
C LYS A 26 -5.84 6.15 0.05
N LYS A 27 -5.85 7.45 0.35
CA LYS A 27 -5.68 7.98 1.71
C LYS A 27 -6.93 7.64 2.52
N GLN A 28 -6.76 7.08 3.71
CA GLN A 28 -7.87 6.90 4.66
C GLN A 28 -7.90 8.05 5.66
N ILE A 29 -6.91 8.13 6.53
CA ILE A 29 -6.88 9.10 7.63
C ILE A 29 -5.44 9.38 8.05
N GLU A 30 -5.20 10.62 8.48
CA GLU A 30 -4.00 11.01 9.22
C GLU A 30 -4.38 11.20 10.69
N THR A 31 -3.70 10.49 11.59
CA THR A 31 -3.81 10.67 13.04
C THR A 31 -2.56 11.35 13.59
N ASN A 32 -2.47 11.56 14.90
CA ASN A 32 -1.26 12.08 15.52
C ASN A 32 -0.09 11.08 15.48
N GLU A 33 -0.37 9.79 15.32
CA GLU A 33 0.64 8.71 15.40
C GLU A 33 0.86 8.00 14.06
N GLU A 34 -0.06 8.17 13.09
CA GLU A 34 -0.10 7.31 11.92
C GLU A 34 -0.63 8.02 10.66
N TYR A 35 -0.02 7.71 9.52
CA TYR A 35 -0.56 7.92 8.18
C TYR A 35 -1.16 6.61 7.67
N LYS A 36 -2.49 6.59 7.51
CA LYS A 36 -3.21 5.38 7.12
C LYS A 36 -3.69 5.44 5.67
N TYR A 37 -3.40 4.38 4.94
CA TYR A 37 -3.81 4.19 3.55
C TYR A 37 -4.56 2.88 3.37
N ILE A 38 -5.26 2.76 2.23
CA ILE A 38 -5.89 1.52 1.80
C ILE A 38 -5.48 1.21 0.36
N LEU A 39 -5.12 -0.04 0.11
CA LEU A 39 -4.90 -0.61 -1.20
C LEU A 39 -5.97 -1.66 -1.47
N LEU A 40 -6.80 -1.40 -2.48
CA LEU A 40 -7.79 -2.33 -2.99
C LEU A 40 -7.22 -3.00 -4.24
N ILE A 41 -7.24 -4.33 -4.29
CA ILE A 41 -6.76 -5.12 -5.44
C ILE A 41 -7.84 -6.10 -5.90
N ASP A 42 -7.79 -6.48 -7.17
CA ASP A 42 -8.65 -7.55 -7.70
C ASP A 42 -8.18 -8.96 -7.26
N GLU A 43 -9.03 -9.96 -7.45
CA GLU A 43 -8.75 -11.35 -7.11
C GLU A 43 -7.53 -11.89 -7.88
N ASN A 44 -7.39 -11.53 -9.16
CA ASN A 44 -6.28 -11.98 -10.01
C ASN A 44 -4.93 -11.54 -9.45
N LEU A 45 -4.82 -10.28 -9.02
CA LEU A 45 -3.63 -9.68 -8.44
C LEU A 45 -3.35 -10.30 -7.07
N SER A 46 -4.39 -10.57 -6.28
CA SER A 46 -4.27 -11.24 -4.98
C SER A 46 -3.62 -12.64 -5.08
N MET A 47 -3.88 -13.33 -6.20
CA MET A 47 -3.39 -14.69 -6.47
C MET A 47 -1.93 -14.71 -6.96
N THR A 48 -1.37 -13.55 -7.33
CA THR A 48 0.03 -13.43 -7.75
C THR A 48 0.99 -13.72 -6.60
N LYS A 49 2.24 -14.07 -6.95
CA LYS A 49 3.29 -14.31 -5.95
C LYS A 49 3.62 -13.06 -5.12
N LEU A 50 3.32 -11.86 -5.63
CA LEU A 50 3.54 -10.59 -4.93
C LEU A 50 2.67 -10.48 -3.68
N PHE A 51 1.42 -10.95 -3.77
CA PHE A 51 0.40 -10.79 -2.72
C PHE A 51 0.08 -12.06 -1.93
N LYS A 52 0.43 -13.25 -2.41
CA LYS A 52 0.19 -14.55 -1.72
C LYS A 52 0.64 -14.66 -0.26
N LYS A 53 1.49 -13.74 0.23
CA LYS A 53 1.93 -13.65 1.63
C LYS A 53 2.01 -12.21 2.15
N ASN A 54 1.42 -11.24 1.44
CA ASN A 54 1.58 -9.81 1.69
C ASN A 54 3.07 -9.36 1.77
N THR A 55 3.99 -10.11 1.19
CA THR A 55 5.44 -9.86 1.34
C THR A 55 5.83 -8.52 0.74
N PHE A 56 5.24 -8.15 -0.40
CA PHE A 56 5.48 -6.87 -1.03
C PHE A 56 5.08 -5.70 -0.11
N LEU A 57 3.83 -5.69 0.35
CA LEU A 57 3.33 -4.63 1.25
C LEU A 57 4.07 -4.60 2.58
N ASN A 58 4.36 -5.76 3.17
CA ASN A 58 5.10 -5.82 4.43
C ASN A 58 6.50 -5.24 4.30
N ASN A 59 7.20 -5.52 3.18
CA ASN A 59 8.51 -4.94 2.92
C ASN A 59 8.43 -3.42 2.71
N LEU A 60 7.42 -2.94 1.98
CA LEU A 60 7.20 -1.51 1.77
C LEU A 60 6.92 -0.78 3.09
N ILE A 61 5.97 -1.28 3.88
CA ILE A 61 5.62 -0.73 5.19
C ILE A 61 6.84 -0.78 6.12
N THR A 62 7.60 -1.88 6.12
CA THR A 62 8.81 -2.00 6.93
C THR A 62 9.85 -0.96 6.52
N ALA A 63 10.10 -0.76 5.23
CA ALA A 63 11.04 0.23 4.72
C ALA A 63 10.66 1.66 5.13
N LEU A 64 9.37 1.99 5.05
CA LEU A 64 8.84 3.30 5.45
C LEU A 64 8.89 3.54 6.97
N ASN A 65 8.92 2.46 7.77
CA ASN A 65 8.91 2.50 9.23
C ASN A 65 10.22 2.00 9.87
N LEU A 66 11.33 1.90 9.13
CA LEU A 66 12.63 1.59 9.71
C LEU A 66 12.96 2.61 10.82
N GLU A 67 13.66 2.22 11.88
CA GLU A 67 14.00 3.13 13.00
C GLU A 67 14.81 4.37 12.58
N PHE A 68 15.40 4.36 11.38
CA PHE A 68 16.10 5.51 10.77
C PHE A 68 15.21 6.37 9.86
N SER A 69 13.97 5.96 9.63
CA SER A 69 12.96 6.71 8.91
C SER A 69 12.63 7.96 9.70
N LYS A 70 12.81 9.14 9.10
CA LYS A 70 12.64 10.46 9.74
C LYS A 70 11.19 10.80 10.10
N TYR A 71 10.26 9.86 9.99
CA TYR A 71 8.83 10.12 10.17
C TYR A 71 8.42 9.84 11.61
N GLU A 72 7.99 10.90 12.29
CA GLU A 72 7.47 10.87 13.66
C GLU A 72 6.17 10.04 13.77
N LYS A 73 5.46 9.88 12.64
CA LYS A 73 4.26 9.06 12.51
C LYS A 73 4.55 7.80 11.70
N LYS A 74 3.95 6.68 12.11
CA LYS A 74 4.03 5.40 11.39
C LYS A 74 3.20 5.42 10.11
N VAL A 75 3.57 4.59 9.15
CA VAL A 75 2.79 4.34 7.93
C VAL A 75 2.11 2.98 8.04
N SER A 76 0.82 2.91 7.76
CA SER A 76 0.09 1.65 7.58
C SER A 76 -0.71 1.65 6.29
N ILE A 77 -0.83 0.45 5.70
CA ILE A 77 -1.59 0.22 4.47
C ILE A 77 -2.47 -1.00 4.72
N ASP A 78 -3.78 -0.79 4.75
CA ASP A 78 -4.75 -1.89 4.75
C ASP A 78 -4.87 -2.46 3.33
N LEU A 79 -4.80 -3.78 3.20
CA LEU A 79 -5.04 -4.48 1.94
C LEU A 79 -6.43 -5.09 1.94
N GLU A 80 -7.23 -4.72 0.96
CA GLU A 80 -8.53 -5.34 0.70
C GLU A 80 -8.54 -5.94 -0.71
N VAL A 81 -9.08 -7.16 -0.81
CA VAL A 81 -9.35 -7.79 -2.11
C VAL A 81 -10.82 -7.56 -2.40
N TYR A 82 -11.14 -6.88 -3.51
CA TYR A 82 -12.52 -6.80 -3.95
C TYR A 82 -12.77 -7.93 -4.95
N ASP A 83 -13.67 -8.84 -4.57
CA ASP A 83 -14.28 -9.73 -5.55
C ASP A 83 -15.27 -8.89 -6.35
N GLU A 84 -15.07 -8.80 -7.67
CA GLU A 84 -16.17 -8.47 -8.57
C GLU A 84 -17.15 -9.65 -8.55
N PHE A 85 -17.98 -9.74 -7.51
CA PHE A 85 -19.24 -10.48 -7.59
C PHE A 85 -20.19 -9.66 -8.48
N LEU A 86 -20.06 -9.82 -9.79
CA LEU A 86 -21.11 -9.57 -10.78
C LEU A 86 -21.29 -10.77 -11.70
#